data_AF-A0A846SZT9-F1
#
_entry.id   AF-A0A846SZT9-F1
#
_cell.length_a   1.000
_cell.length_b   1.000
_cell.length_c   1.000
_cell.angle_alpha   90.00
_cell.angle_beta   90.00
_cell.angle_gamma   90.00
#
_symmetry.space_group_name_H-M   'P 1'
#
loop_
_entity.id
_entity.type
_entity.pdbx_description
1 polymer ?
#
loop_
_entity_poly.entity_id
_entity_poly.type
_entity_poly.pdbx_seq_one_letter_code
_entity_poly.pdbx_strand_id
1 'polypeptide(L)'
;MALNHRSPTRPRVVCIPVSGAAEIALLSVTLPSVLSNTSAETEIVLLAVGVDAAHLQQALLQPTLIKVVQASDNADPWSAVLQELPARYARHDVLLLRPGIAVPPGWDARLALAAYQSGIAAVVPLCDSASFIALLEPNQPDPINLEYIDRLLMAHSPRRNHQIPALFSGCCYLRRAALHVLGPLMTAQSILVAGEWPHWLAQAFQEQGWRMVCCDHVYVLDQAPKHRRREMAAIKALEDVRLIEQAHPLTGLRCAIRKRLEPGVTVSPATSTPLPVQLHIAHSWGGGLDYWVQQYCQNDKVRDNLVLRSIGTWALSASALRCTVRR
;
A
#
# COMPACT_ATOMS: atom_id res chain seq x y z
N MET A 1 -24.93 4.37 29.28
CA MET A 1 -23.49 4.13 29.10
C MET A 1 -23.25 3.73 27.65
N ALA A 2 -22.90 4.69 26.78
CA ALA A 2 -22.62 4.42 25.38
C ALA A 2 -21.19 3.86 25.26
N LEU A 3 -21.06 2.60 24.86
CA LEU A 3 -19.79 1.98 24.52
C LEU A 3 -19.25 2.65 23.26
N ASN A 4 -18.16 3.41 23.42
CA ASN A 4 -17.35 3.96 22.33
C ASN A 4 -16.75 2.81 21.51
N HIS A 5 -17.46 2.29 20.52
CA HIS A 5 -16.89 1.47 19.46
C HIS A 5 -16.15 2.36 18.45
N ARG A 6 -15.06 3.01 18.87
CA ARG A 6 -13.96 3.27 17.93
C ARG A 6 -13.37 1.89 17.66
N SER A 7 -13.59 1.32 16.47
CA SER A 7 -12.75 0.20 16.04
C SER A 7 -11.31 0.71 16.09
N PRO A 8 -10.45 0.21 16.99
CA PRO A 8 -9.09 0.70 17.06
C PRO A 8 -8.45 0.40 15.71
N THR A 9 -7.97 1.42 15.02
CA THR A 9 -7.08 1.24 13.87
C THR A 9 -5.97 0.31 14.35
N ARG A 10 -5.90 -0.89 13.75
CA ARG A 10 -4.93 -1.89 14.19
C ARG A 10 -3.53 -1.30 14.00
N PRO A 11 -2.67 -1.41 15.02
CA PRO A 11 -1.36 -0.78 14.97
C PRO A 11 -0.55 -1.43 13.86
N ARG A 12 0.24 -0.63 13.16
CA ARG A 12 1.07 -1.07 12.05
C ARG A 12 2.44 -0.42 12.14
N VAL A 13 3.44 -1.06 11.55
CA VAL A 13 4.80 -0.53 11.47
C VAL A 13 5.29 -0.62 10.04
N VAL A 14 5.89 0.45 9.53
CA VAL A 14 6.64 0.42 8.27
C VAL A 14 8.04 -0.08 8.59
N CYS A 15 8.41 -1.19 7.96
CA CYS A 15 9.69 -1.84 8.15
C CYS A 15 10.46 -1.85 6.83
N ILE A 16 11.64 -1.25 6.86
CA ILE A 16 12.52 -1.12 5.70
C ILE A 16 13.82 -1.86 6.02
N PRO A 17 13.98 -3.13 5.59
CA PRO A 17 15.25 -3.82 5.72
C PRO A 17 16.24 -3.25 4.72
N VAL A 18 17.48 -3.02 5.17
CA VAL A 18 18.57 -2.42 4.40
C VAL A 18 19.78 -3.33 4.48
N SER A 19 20.21 -3.81 3.31
CA SER A 19 21.31 -4.74 3.12
C SER A 19 22.32 -4.19 2.11
N GLY A 20 23.50 -3.84 2.61
CA GLY A 20 24.62 -3.35 1.81
C GLY A 20 24.51 -1.92 1.28
N ALA A 21 25.60 -1.45 0.66
CA ALA A 21 25.76 -0.05 0.24
C ALA A 21 24.80 0.37 -0.90
N ALA A 22 24.46 -0.54 -1.81
CA ALA A 22 23.57 -0.22 -2.93
C ALA A 22 22.15 0.14 -2.45
N GLU A 23 21.64 -0.56 -1.42
CA GLU A 23 20.34 -0.25 -0.82
C GLU A 23 20.39 1.02 0.02
N ILE A 24 21.50 1.26 0.75
CA ILE A 24 21.71 2.50 1.50
C ILE A 24 21.59 3.73 0.57
N ALA A 25 22.18 3.68 -0.63
CA ALA A 25 22.08 4.77 -1.59
C ALA A 25 20.63 5.06 -2.04
N LEU A 26 19.78 4.02 -2.10
CA LEU A 26 18.38 4.14 -2.50
C LEU A 26 17.47 4.71 -1.39
N LEU A 27 17.95 4.80 -0.14
CA LEU A 27 17.20 5.43 0.97
C LEU A 27 16.96 6.92 0.74
N SER A 28 17.83 7.58 -0.03
CA SER A 28 17.68 8.99 -0.42
C SER A 28 16.36 9.27 -1.16
N VAL A 29 15.79 8.25 -1.81
CA VAL A 29 14.46 8.31 -2.45
C VAL A 29 13.38 7.84 -1.47
N THR A 30 13.59 6.69 -0.84
CA THR A 30 12.53 6.04 -0.03
C THR A 30 12.19 6.85 1.21
N LEU A 31 13.17 7.35 1.96
CA LEU A 31 12.91 8.00 3.25
C LEU A 31 12.11 9.30 3.12
N PRO A 32 12.45 10.26 2.24
CA PRO A 32 11.62 11.46 2.06
C PRO A 32 10.18 11.10 1.66
N SER A 33 10.03 10.14 0.74
CA SER A 33 8.72 9.69 0.29
C SER A 33 7.91 9.06 1.43
N VAL A 34 8.48 8.17 2.23
CA VAL A 34 7.79 7.52 3.34
C VAL A 34 7.45 8.52 4.44
N LEU A 35 8.38 9.39 4.83
CA LEU A 35 8.17 10.40 5.87
C LEU A 35 7.05 11.38 5.52
N SER A 36 6.94 11.80 4.26
CA SER A 36 5.90 12.73 3.83
C SER A 36 4.54 12.09 3.58
N ASN A 37 4.48 10.78 3.33
CA ASN A 37 3.27 10.12 2.83
C ASN A 37 2.69 9.05 3.75
N THR A 38 3.35 8.74 4.87
CA THR A 38 2.87 7.76 5.86
C THR A 38 2.06 8.44 6.96
N SER A 39 1.04 7.77 7.49
CA SER A 39 0.21 8.30 8.58
C SER A 39 1.06 8.60 9.82
N ALA A 40 0.77 9.71 10.52
CA ALA A 40 1.62 10.22 11.60
C ALA A 40 1.75 9.25 12.80
N GLU A 41 0.77 8.38 13.00
CA GLU A 41 0.75 7.34 14.04
C GLU A 41 1.55 6.08 13.69
N THR A 42 1.93 5.91 12.42
CA THR A 42 2.64 4.73 11.95
C THR A 42 4.14 4.92 12.15
N GLU A 43 4.75 4.07 12.99
CA GLU A 43 6.19 4.10 13.19
C GLU A 43 6.95 3.57 11.96
N ILE A 44 8.12 4.16 11.70
CA ILE A 44 9.06 3.75 10.66
C ILE A 44 10.31 3.14 11.29
N VAL A 45 10.65 1.94 10.89
CA VAL A 45 11.80 1.17 11.37
C VAL A 45 12.71 0.81 10.20
N LEU A 46 14.00 1.12 10.33
CA LEU A 46 15.03 0.55 9.48
C LEU A 46 15.63 -0.68 10.18
N LEU A 47 15.61 -1.83 9.50
CA LEU A 47 16.35 -3.01 9.94
C LEU A 47 17.68 -3.06 9.21
N ALA A 48 18.78 -2.91 9.94
CA ALA A 48 20.13 -3.04 9.43
C ALA A 48 20.47 -4.54 9.29
N VAL A 49 20.48 -5.05 8.05
CA VAL A 49 20.67 -6.47 7.74
C VAL A 49 22.05 -6.67 7.13
N GLY A 50 22.98 -7.26 7.88
CA GLY A 50 24.38 -7.42 7.45
C GLY A 50 25.12 -6.08 7.23
N VAL A 51 24.59 -4.99 7.80
CA VAL A 51 25.22 -3.67 7.86
C VAL A 51 25.17 -3.18 9.30
N ASP A 52 26.12 -2.32 9.68
CA ASP A 52 26.14 -1.72 11.01
C ASP A 52 25.01 -0.69 11.17
N ALA A 53 24.15 -0.90 12.17
CA ALA A 53 23.09 0.02 12.56
C ALA A 53 23.62 1.42 12.89
N ALA A 54 24.83 1.55 13.47
CA ALA A 54 25.39 2.85 13.80
C ALA A 54 25.74 3.64 12.52
N HIS A 55 26.35 2.97 11.55
CA HIS A 55 26.59 3.54 10.22
C HIS A 55 25.29 3.94 9.52
N LEU A 56 24.27 3.07 9.56
CA LEU A 56 22.96 3.38 8.98
C LEU A 56 22.29 4.58 9.65
N GLN A 57 22.37 4.69 10.98
CA GLN A 57 21.84 5.80 11.76
C GLN A 57 22.51 7.13 11.39
N GLN A 58 23.84 7.13 11.17
CA GLN A 58 24.59 8.32 10.75
C GLN A 58 24.22 8.80 9.35
N ALA A 59 23.75 7.91 8.47
CA ALA A 59 23.30 8.26 7.13
C ALA A 59 21.91 8.94 7.09
N LEU A 60 21.18 9.00 8.22
CA LEU A 60 19.83 9.55 8.26
C LEU A 60 19.82 11.07 8.44
N LEU A 61 19.05 11.75 7.58
CA LEU A 61 18.79 13.18 7.69
C LEU A 61 17.83 13.54 8.83
N GLN A 62 16.93 12.62 9.20
CA GLN A 62 15.91 12.83 10.25
C GLN A 62 15.90 11.66 11.26
N PRO A 63 16.93 11.54 12.10
CA PRO A 63 17.15 10.36 12.96
C PRO A 63 16.11 10.17 14.06
N THR A 64 15.34 11.21 14.41
CA THR A 64 14.36 11.15 15.51
C THR A 64 13.02 10.52 15.11
N LEU A 65 12.67 10.56 13.83
CA LEU A 65 11.41 9.99 13.31
C LEU A 65 11.58 8.54 12.87
N ILE A 66 12.81 8.08 12.71
CA ILE A 66 13.16 6.77 12.18
C ILE A 66 13.92 5.99 13.26
N LYS A 67 13.45 4.79 13.58
CA LYS A 67 14.15 3.91 14.53
C LYS A 67 15.01 2.93 13.75
N VAL A 68 16.32 2.92 14.01
CA VAL A 68 17.23 1.92 13.43
C VAL A 68 17.39 0.76 14.42
N VAL A 69 17.32 -0.46 13.90
CA VAL A 69 17.44 -1.69 14.68
C VAL A 69 18.41 -2.63 13.95
N GLN A 70 19.34 -3.22 14.69
CA GLN A 70 20.25 -4.23 14.16
C GLN A 70 19.50 -5.56 13.97
N ALA A 71 19.66 -6.18 12.80
CA ALA A 71 19.28 -7.57 12.54
C ALA A 71 20.54 -8.45 12.44
N SER A 72 20.33 -9.75 12.45
CA SER A 72 21.39 -10.76 12.36
C SER A 72 22.09 -10.70 11.01
N ASP A 73 23.42 -10.88 11.00
CA ASP A 73 24.27 -10.66 9.81
C ASP A 73 23.99 -11.62 8.64
N ASN A 74 23.36 -12.77 8.91
CA ASN A 74 23.05 -13.81 7.91
C ASN A 74 21.59 -13.83 7.46
N ALA A 75 20.77 -12.86 7.87
CA ALA A 75 19.36 -12.84 7.50
C ALA A 75 19.16 -12.31 6.07
N ASP A 76 18.32 -12.98 5.28
CA ASP A 76 17.71 -12.33 4.11
C ASP A 76 16.77 -11.19 4.61
N PRO A 77 16.65 -10.06 3.88
CA PRO A 77 15.78 -8.95 4.26
C PRO A 77 14.35 -9.34 4.64
N TRP A 78 13.74 -10.33 3.99
CA TRP A 78 12.42 -10.83 4.37
C TRP A 78 12.46 -11.59 5.69
N SER A 79 13.44 -12.49 5.87
CA SER A 79 13.63 -13.23 7.11
C SER A 79 13.80 -12.28 8.30
N ALA A 80 14.64 -11.25 8.15
CA ALA A 80 14.87 -10.24 9.18
C ALA A 80 13.56 -9.52 9.59
N VAL A 81 12.77 -9.06 8.62
CA VAL A 81 11.48 -8.41 8.89
C VAL A 81 10.50 -9.35 9.58
N LEU A 82 10.46 -10.60 9.13
CA LEU A 82 9.47 -11.57 9.56
C LEU A 82 9.77 -12.15 10.96
N GLN A 83 11.04 -12.29 11.32
CA GLN A 83 11.47 -13.01 12.52
C GLN A 83 12.16 -12.13 13.56
N GLU A 84 12.77 -11.02 13.16
CA GLU A 84 13.67 -10.22 14.01
C GLU A 84 13.13 -8.83 14.36
N LEU A 85 11.88 -8.53 13.98
CA LEU A 85 11.22 -7.31 14.42
C LEU A 85 11.15 -7.24 15.97
N PRO A 86 11.48 -6.09 16.58
CA PRO A 86 11.42 -5.93 18.04
C PRO A 86 10.07 -6.34 18.63
N ALA A 87 10.11 -6.96 19.82
CA ALA A 87 8.92 -7.50 20.50
C ALA A 87 7.78 -6.49 20.72
N ARG A 88 8.07 -5.19 20.81
CA ARG A 88 7.04 -4.13 20.88
C ARG A 88 6.10 -4.12 19.66
N TYR A 89 6.57 -4.62 18.51
CA TYR A 89 5.81 -4.74 17.27
C TYR A 89 5.13 -6.10 17.12
N ALA A 90 5.16 -6.98 18.13
CA ALA A 90 4.55 -8.32 18.05
C ALA A 90 3.05 -8.30 17.74
N ARG A 91 2.35 -7.19 18.05
CA ARG A 91 0.93 -6.99 17.73
C ARG A 91 0.67 -6.10 16.52
N HIS A 92 1.72 -5.59 15.88
CA HIS A 92 1.59 -4.68 14.75
C HIS A 92 1.50 -5.47 13.43
N ASP A 93 0.59 -5.06 12.57
CA ASP A 93 0.64 -5.42 11.15
C ASP A 93 1.94 -4.85 10.54
N VAL A 94 2.50 -5.52 9.55
CA VAL A 94 3.82 -5.18 9.00
C VAL A 94 3.67 -4.64 7.59
N LEU A 95 4.15 -3.43 7.36
CA LEU A 95 4.34 -2.85 6.04
C LEU A 95 5.80 -3.03 5.65
N LEU A 96 6.11 -4.09 4.91
CA LEU A 96 7.46 -4.30 4.39
C LEU A 96 7.64 -3.40 3.17
N LEU A 97 8.69 -2.58 3.19
CA LEU A 97 9.03 -1.68 2.09
C LEU A 97 10.55 -1.72 1.84
N ARG A 98 10.97 -2.19 0.67
CA ARG A 98 12.40 -2.24 0.31
C ARG A 98 12.92 -0.88 -0.17
N PRO A 99 14.21 -0.57 0.04
CA PRO A 99 14.84 0.63 -0.49
C PRO A 99 14.62 0.81 -2.00
N GLY A 100 14.52 2.07 -2.44
CA GLY A 100 14.25 2.47 -3.81
C GLY A 100 12.78 2.52 -4.19
N ILE A 101 11.86 2.17 -3.27
CA ILE A 101 10.43 2.38 -3.48
C ILE A 101 10.03 3.77 -2.98
N ALA A 102 9.27 4.49 -3.82
CA ALA A 102 8.52 5.69 -3.44
C ALA A 102 7.02 5.36 -3.36
N VAL A 103 6.35 5.95 -2.37
CA VAL A 103 4.97 5.68 -1.99
C VAL A 103 4.11 6.96 -2.09
N PRO A 104 2.82 6.86 -2.47
CA PRO A 104 1.95 8.03 -2.52
C PRO A 104 1.30 8.36 -1.16
N PRO A 105 0.68 9.55 -1.01
CA PRO A 105 0.03 9.97 0.23
C PRO A 105 -0.94 8.93 0.82
N GLY A 106 -0.85 8.67 2.13
CA GLY A 106 -1.74 7.77 2.86
C GLY A 106 -1.71 6.32 2.37
N TRP A 107 -0.64 5.87 1.72
CA TRP A 107 -0.50 4.51 1.19
C TRP A 107 -0.71 3.44 2.26
N ASP A 108 -0.16 3.62 3.46
CA ASP A 108 -0.26 2.72 4.59
C ASP A 108 -1.71 2.52 5.04
N ALA A 109 -2.46 3.63 5.17
CA ALA A 109 -3.89 3.64 5.49
C ALA A 109 -4.70 2.89 4.43
N ARG A 110 -4.45 3.17 3.15
CA ARG A 110 -5.14 2.56 2.01
C ARG A 110 -4.89 1.06 1.89
N LEU A 111 -3.63 0.62 2.07
CA LEU A 111 -3.30 -0.81 2.07
C LEU A 111 -3.98 -1.55 3.23
N ALA A 112 -4.04 -0.96 4.42
CA ALA A 112 -4.77 -1.60 5.52
C ALA A 112 -6.27 -1.69 5.26
N LEU A 113 -6.90 -0.67 4.67
CA LEU A 113 -8.31 -0.76 4.30
C LEU A 113 -8.59 -1.95 3.37
N ALA A 114 -7.69 -2.21 2.42
CA ALA A 114 -7.76 -3.39 1.59
C ALA A 114 -7.54 -4.69 2.39
N ALA A 115 -6.58 -4.70 3.33
CA ALA A 115 -6.18 -5.89 4.07
C ALA A 115 -7.26 -6.40 5.03
N TYR A 116 -8.11 -5.50 5.53
CA TYR A 116 -9.18 -5.83 6.48
C TYR A 116 -10.48 -6.30 5.85
N GLN A 117 -10.51 -6.53 4.53
CA GLN A 117 -11.56 -7.37 3.93
C GLN A 117 -11.37 -8.83 4.35
N SER A 118 -12.46 -9.61 4.33
CA SER A 118 -12.47 -10.97 4.87
C SER A 118 -11.44 -11.90 4.20
N GLY A 119 -10.72 -12.69 4.99
CA GLY A 119 -9.83 -13.76 4.51
C GLY A 119 -8.58 -13.29 3.74
N ILE A 120 -8.14 -12.03 3.89
CA ILE A 120 -6.90 -11.53 3.28
C ILE A 120 -5.77 -11.59 4.31
N ALA A 121 -4.64 -12.20 3.96
CA ALA A 121 -3.40 -12.18 4.75
C ALA A 121 -2.48 -11.02 4.37
N ALA A 122 -2.42 -10.71 3.07
CA ALA A 122 -1.48 -9.73 2.54
C ALA A 122 -2.08 -8.89 1.41
N VAL A 123 -1.65 -7.63 1.32
CA VAL A 123 -2.01 -6.70 0.25
C VAL A 123 -0.74 -6.15 -0.39
N VAL A 124 -0.70 -6.14 -1.71
CA VAL A 124 0.39 -5.62 -2.51
C VAL A 124 -0.12 -4.42 -3.33
N PRO A 125 0.58 -3.27 -3.34
CA PRO A 125 0.25 -2.17 -4.25
C PRO A 125 0.63 -2.51 -5.69
N LEU A 126 0.11 -1.76 -6.65
CA LEU A 126 0.54 -1.82 -8.06
C LEU A 126 2.01 -1.41 -8.19
N CYS A 127 2.77 -2.10 -9.04
CA CYS A 127 4.15 -1.74 -9.36
C CYS A 127 4.60 -2.39 -10.67
N ASP A 128 5.25 -1.61 -11.55
CA ASP A 128 5.69 -2.10 -12.87
C ASP A 128 6.98 -2.93 -12.84
N SER A 129 7.49 -3.22 -11.65
CA SER A 129 8.59 -4.16 -11.44
C SER A 129 8.14 -5.61 -11.34
N ALA A 130 6.84 -5.87 -11.22
CA ALA A 130 6.27 -7.22 -11.23
C ALA A 130 5.08 -7.27 -12.19
N SER A 131 5.15 -8.11 -13.21
CA SER A 131 4.21 -8.09 -14.35
C SER A 131 2.77 -8.41 -13.97
N PHE A 132 2.54 -9.28 -12.98
CA PHE A 132 1.21 -9.67 -12.50
C PHE A 132 0.48 -8.58 -11.68
N ILE A 133 1.16 -7.47 -11.36
CA ILE A 133 0.62 -6.28 -10.68
C ILE A 133 0.99 -4.98 -11.40
N ALA A 134 1.48 -5.07 -12.63
CA ALA A 134 1.90 -3.91 -13.38
C ALA A 134 0.67 -3.08 -13.78
N LEU A 135 0.80 -1.75 -13.70
CA LEU A 135 -0.21 -0.81 -14.16
C LEU A 135 0.15 -0.26 -15.54
N LEU A 136 1.42 0.03 -15.77
CA LEU A 136 1.91 0.60 -17.01
C LEU A 136 2.54 -0.51 -17.87
N GLU A 137 2.70 -0.24 -19.16
CA GLU A 137 3.43 -1.14 -20.06
C GLU A 137 4.93 -0.86 -19.96
N PRO A 138 5.79 -1.91 -20.04
CA PRO A 138 7.22 -1.69 -20.19
C PRO A 138 7.44 -0.87 -21.47
N ASN A 139 8.19 0.23 -21.36
CA ASN A 139 8.58 1.19 -22.43
C ASN A 139 7.90 2.56 -22.43
N GLN A 140 7.34 3.05 -21.32
CA GLN A 140 7.05 4.49 -21.24
C GLN A 140 8.37 5.29 -21.17
N PRO A 141 8.62 6.23 -22.12
CA PRO A 141 9.89 6.95 -22.23
C PRO A 141 10.03 8.10 -21.22
N ASP A 142 8.94 8.52 -20.58
CA ASP A 142 8.93 9.66 -19.67
C ASP A 142 9.10 9.25 -18.20
N PRO A 143 9.73 10.10 -17.36
CA PRO A 143 9.77 9.88 -15.92
C PRO A 143 8.34 9.79 -15.36
N ILE A 144 8.03 8.66 -14.74
CA ILE A 144 6.72 8.41 -14.13
C ILE A 144 6.50 9.40 -12.98
N ASN A 145 5.52 10.28 -13.11
CA ASN A 145 5.10 11.16 -12.03
C ASN A 145 4.15 10.41 -11.08
N LEU A 146 4.67 9.99 -9.92
CA LEU A 146 3.93 9.21 -8.92
C LEU A 146 2.66 9.93 -8.43
N GLU A 147 2.72 11.25 -8.20
CA GLU A 147 1.56 12.03 -7.74
C GLU A 147 0.47 12.08 -8.81
N TYR A 148 0.87 12.19 -10.08
CA TYR A 148 -0.09 12.16 -11.19
C TYR A 148 -0.76 10.80 -11.32
N ILE A 149 0.00 9.70 -11.25
CA ILE A 149 -0.57 8.34 -11.25
C ILE A 149 -1.51 8.14 -10.06
N ASP A 150 -1.13 8.60 -8.86
CA ASP A 150 -1.97 8.50 -7.67
C ASP A 150 -3.32 9.23 -7.85
N ARG A 151 -3.31 10.45 -8.39
CA ARG A 151 -4.53 11.19 -8.73
C ARG A 151 -5.40 10.44 -9.73
N LEU A 152 -4.79 9.86 -10.77
CA LEU A 152 -5.54 9.10 -11.77
C LEU A 152 -6.18 7.85 -11.15
N LEU A 153 -5.47 7.12 -10.30
CA LEU A 153 -6.00 5.96 -9.59
C LEU A 153 -7.12 6.35 -8.63
N MET A 154 -6.96 7.45 -7.89
CA MET A 154 -8.00 7.94 -6.99
C MET A 154 -9.31 8.28 -7.72
N ALA A 155 -9.22 8.75 -8.97
CA ALA A 155 -10.36 9.11 -9.80
C ALA A 155 -10.98 7.94 -10.57
N HIS A 156 -10.19 6.95 -10.99
CA HIS A 156 -10.62 5.92 -11.96
C HIS A 156 -10.57 4.49 -11.44
N SER A 157 -9.88 4.24 -10.32
CA SER A 157 -9.82 2.90 -9.75
C SER A 157 -11.18 2.48 -9.20
N PRO A 158 -11.67 1.27 -9.51
CA PRO A 158 -12.88 0.72 -8.91
C PRO A 158 -12.66 0.24 -7.45
N ARG A 159 -11.45 0.40 -6.89
CA ARG A 159 -11.09 0.05 -5.50
C ARG A 159 -11.29 -1.43 -5.21
N ARG A 160 -10.93 -2.28 -6.16
CA ARG A 160 -11.01 -3.74 -6.08
C ARG A 160 -9.69 -4.34 -5.60
N ASN A 161 -9.83 -5.52 -5.03
CA ASN A 161 -8.72 -6.38 -4.65
C ASN A 161 -8.70 -7.58 -5.58
N HIS A 162 -7.56 -7.82 -6.22
CA HIS A 162 -7.34 -8.90 -7.18
C HIS A 162 -6.47 -9.96 -6.54
N GLN A 163 -6.89 -11.21 -6.54
CA GLN A 163 -6.06 -12.29 -6.01
C GLN A 163 -4.78 -12.44 -6.83
N ILE A 164 -3.65 -12.67 -6.16
CA ILE A 164 -2.32 -12.79 -6.78
C ILE A 164 -1.62 -14.09 -6.35
N PRO A 165 -0.78 -14.67 -7.22
CA PRO A 165 -0.12 -15.96 -6.96
C PRO A 165 1.12 -15.84 -6.06
N ALA A 166 1.70 -14.65 -5.96
CA ALA A 166 2.86 -14.38 -5.13
C ALA A 166 2.86 -12.93 -4.62
N LEU A 167 3.62 -12.65 -3.58
CA LEU A 167 3.84 -11.29 -3.09
C LEU A 167 4.87 -10.55 -3.95
N PHE A 168 4.82 -9.22 -3.92
CA PHE A 168 5.85 -8.38 -4.53
C PHE A 168 7.01 -8.20 -3.55
N SER A 169 8.26 -8.43 -3.99
CA SER A 169 9.45 -8.30 -3.12
C SER A 169 9.66 -6.88 -2.58
N GLY A 170 9.14 -5.86 -3.26
CA GLY A 170 9.43 -4.47 -2.95
C GLY A 170 8.52 -3.82 -1.90
N CYS A 171 7.25 -4.20 -1.85
CA CYS A 171 6.27 -3.56 -0.98
C CYS A 171 5.08 -4.47 -0.72
N CYS A 172 4.76 -4.73 0.54
CA CYS A 172 3.54 -5.42 0.92
C CYS A 172 3.06 -5.05 2.33
N TYR A 173 1.76 -5.15 2.53
CA TYR A 173 1.12 -5.13 3.85
C TYR A 173 0.85 -6.57 4.27
N LEU A 174 1.34 -6.96 5.44
CA LEU A 174 1.17 -8.30 6.02
C LEU A 174 0.39 -8.18 7.33
N ARG A 175 -0.73 -8.90 7.41
CA ARG A 175 -1.52 -8.95 8.64
C ARG A 175 -0.83 -9.79 9.69
N ARG A 176 -0.71 -9.24 10.90
CA ARG A 176 -0.16 -9.93 12.06
C ARG A 176 -0.92 -11.20 12.38
N ALA A 177 -2.25 -11.19 12.21
CA ALA A 177 -3.08 -12.36 12.45
C ALA A 177 -2.69 -13.55 11.54
N ALA A 178 -2.40 -13.29 10.27
CA ALA A 178 -1.98 -14.32 9.33
C ALA A 178 -0.53 -14.76 9.61
N LEU A 179 0.37 -13.82 9.89
CA LEU A 179 1.75 -14.13 10.28
C LEU A 179 1.82 -15.00 11.55
N HIS A 180 0.94 -14.76 12.53
CA HIS A 180 0.90 -15.55 13.76
C HIS A 180 0.54 -17.02 13.48
N VAL A 181 -0.34 -17.30 12.52
CA VAL A 181 -0.67 -18.67 12.11
C VAL A 181 0.54 -19.38 11.51
N LEU A 182 1.36 -18.65 10.74
CA LEU A 182 2.56 -19.19 10.10
C LEU A 182 3.80 -19.22 10.99
N GLY A 183 3.77 -18.63 12.18
CA GLY A 183 4.92 -18.51 13.08
C GLY A 183 5.71 -19.83 13.25
N PRO A 184 5.07 -20.95 13.61
CA PRO A 184 5.75 -22.24 13.75
C PRO A 184 6.42 -22.73 12.45
N LEU A 185 5.75 -22.56 11.31
CA LEU A 185 6.29 -22.95 10.00
C LEU A 185 7.51 -22.10 9.64
N MET A 186 7.44 -20.79 9.90
CA MET A 186 8.54 -19.86 9.64
C MET A 186 9.77 -20.14 10.49
N THR A 187 9.59 -20.55 11.75
CA THR A 187 10.71 -20.96 12.63
C THR A 187 11.33 -22.29 12.20
N ALA A 188 10.54 -23.21 11.64
CA ALA A 188 11.01 -24.49 11.14
C ALA A 188 11.59 -24.42 9.71
N GLN A 189 11.36 -23.32 8.99
CA GLN A 189 11.76 -23.14 7.60
C GLN A 189 13.30 -23.02 7.51
N SER A 190 13.90 -23.83 6.64
CA SER A 190 15.32 -23.68 6.30
C SER A 190 15.57 -22.35 5.60
N ILE A 191 16.82 -21.85 5.65
CA ILE A 191 17.22 -20.60 5.00
C ILE A 191 16.83 -20.68 3.52
N LEU A 192 15.83 -19.87 3.14
CA LEU A 192 15.41 -19.70 1.76
C LEU A 192 16.42 -18.84 1.01
N VAL A 193 16.57 -19.06 -0.29
CA VAL A 193 17.41 -18.21 -1.12
C VAL A 193 16.74 -16.84 -1.30
N ALA A 194 17.54 -15.79 -1.44
CA ALA A 194 17.05 -14.44 -1.68
C ALA A 194 16.08 -14.42 -2.88
N GLY A 195 14.86 -13.90 -2.65
CA GLY A 195 13.79 -13.84 -3.65
C GLY A 195 12.76 -14.97 -3.62
N GLU A 196 12.96 -16.02 -2.82
CA GLU A 196 11.97 -17.13 -2.69
C GLU A 196 10.87 -16.83 -1.67
N TRP A 197 11.16 -16.00 -0.66
CA TRP A 197 10.21 -15.61 0.40
C TRP A 197 8.83 -15.15 -0.12
N PRO A 198 8.73 -14.27 -1.13
CA PRO A 198 7.43 -13.76 -1.58
C PRO A 198 6.53 -14.85 -2.20
N HIS A 199 7.12 -15.90 -2.77
CA HIS A 199 6.37 -17.05 -3.29
C HIS A 199 6.02 -18.05 -2.19
N TRP A 200 7.01 -18.43 -1.37
CA TRP A 200 6.79 -19.37 -0.26
C TRP A 200 5.72 -18.85 0.71
N LEU A 201 5.79 -17.58 1.11
CA LEU A 201 4.85 -16.99 2.06
C LEU A 201 3.44 -16.93 1.47
N ALA A 202 3.33 -16.68 0.16
CA ALA A 202 2.06 -16.74 -0.56
C ALA A 202 1.44 -18.15 -0.53
N GLN A 203 2.23 -19.19 -0.81
CA GLN A 203 1.76 -20.58 -0.73
C GLN A 203 1.35 -20.95 0.69
N ALA A 204 2.19 -20.65 1.68
CA ALA A 204 1.90 -20.93 3.08
C ALA A 204 0.61 -20.25 3.56
N PHE A 205 0.34 -19.01 3.14
CA PHE A 205 -0.94 -18.35 3.44
C PHE A 205 -2.13 -19.06 2.79
N GLN A 206 -2.02 -19.46 1.52
CA GLN A 206 -3.08 -20.17 0.81
C GLN A 206 -3.42 -21.51 1.46
N GLU A 207 -2.41 -22.27 1.88
CA GLU A 207 -2.59 -23.54 2.60
C GLU A 207 -3.34 -23.37 3.93
N GLN A 208 -3.22 -22.19 4.55
CA GLN A 208 -3.96 -21.80 5.76
C GLN A 208 -5.31 -21.12 5.46
N GLY A 209 -5.78 -21.14 4.21
CA GLY A 209 -7.06 -20.57 3.78
C GLY A 209 -7.07 -19.04 3.65
N TRP A 210 -5.90 -18.39 3.68
CA TRP A 210 -5.78 -16.96 3.46
C TRP A 210 -5.58 -16.63 1.98
N ARG A 211 -5.95 -15.40 1.60
CA ARG A 211 -5.73 -14.86 0.27
C ARG A 211 -4.69 -13.74 0.31
N MET A 212 -3.90 -13.65 -0.75
CA MET A 212 -3.08 -12.49 -1.04
C MET A 212 -3.72 -11.74 -2.19
N VAL A 213 -3.72 -10.42 -2.09
CA VAL A 213 -4.35 -9.58 -3.12
C VAL A 213 -3.44 -8.44 -3.53
N CYS A 214 -3.62 -7.98 -4.76
CA CYS A 214 -3.18 -6.68 -5.22
C CYS A 214 -4.37 -5.70 -5.15
N CYS A 215 -4.16 -4.54 -4.54
CA CYS A 215 -5.15 -3.46 -4.58
C CYS A 215 -4.92 -2.56 -5.78
N ASP A 216 -6.00 -2.18 -6.46
CA ASP A 216 -5.95 -1.42 -7.71
C ASP A 216 -5.94 0.11 -7.54
N HIS A 217 -5.75 0.63 -6.33
CA HIS A 217 -5.86 2.06 -5.99
C HIS A 217 -4.64 2.63 -5.27
N VAL A 218 -3.58 1.83 -5.12
CA VAL A 218 -2.28 2.27 -4.61
C VAL A 218 -1.23 1.81 -5.61
N TYR A 219 -0.44 2.74 -6.11
CA TYR A 219 0.71 2.45 -6.98
C TYR A 219 1.97 2.91 -6.30
N VAL A 220 3.01 2.09 -6.32
CA VAL A 220 4.33 2.46 -5.80
C VAL A 220 5.34 2.51 -6.94
N LEU A 221 6.18 3.53 -6.92
CA LEU A 221 7.21 3.72 -7.92
C LEU A 221 8.50 3.07 -7.45
N ASP A 222 9.04 2.18 -8.26
CA ASP A 222 10.34 1.57 -8.04
C ASP A 222 11.42 2.29 -8.84
N GLN A 223 12.39 2.90 -8.15
CA GLN A 223 13.55 3.58 -8.75
C GLN A 223 14.71 2.63 -9.10
N ALA A 224 14.61 1.36 -8.71
CA ALA A 224 15.57 0.31 -9.05
C ALA A 224 14.89 -0.89 -9.79
N PRO A 225 14.10 -0.64 -10.85
CA PRO A 225 13.23 -1.67 -11.44
C PRO A 225 14.00 -2.84 -12.04
N LYS A 226 15.21 -2.61 -12.57
CA LYS A 226 16.07 -3.68 -13.09
C LYS A 226 16.51 -4.65 -12.00
N HIS A 227 16.85 -4.13 -10.81
CA HIS A 227 17.25 -4.96 -9.68
C HIS A 227 16.07 -5.78 -9.18
N ARG A 228 14.91 -5.14 -8.98
CA ARG A 228 13.72 -5.81 -8.46
C ARG A 228 13.12 -6.84 -9.42
N ARG A 229 13.15 -6.57 -10.73
CA ARG A 229 12.75 -7.57 -11.75
C ARG A 229 13.64 -8.81 -11.75
N ARG A 230 14.93 -8.67 -11.39
CA ARG A 230 15.83 -9.83 -11.25
C ARG A 230 15.46 -10.68 -10.03
N GLU A 231 15.17 -10.06 -8.89
CA GLU A 231 14.66 -10.79 -7.71
C GLU A 231 13.34 -11.51 -8.00
N MET A 232 12.47 -10.91 -8.82
CA MET A 232 11.17 -11.46 -9.19
C MET A 232 11.20 -12.40 -10.40
N ALA A 233 12.37 -12.76 -10.90
CA ALA A 233 12.49 -13.59 -12.10
C ALA A 233 11.91 -15.00 -11.92
N ALA A 234 12.12 -15.63 -10.76
CA ALA A 234 11.56 -16.96 -10.46
C ALA A 234 10.02 -16.93 -10.42
N ILE A 235 9.44 -15.91 -9.79
CA ILE A 235 7.98 -15.71 -9.74
C ILE A 235 7.41 -15.48 -11.14
N LYS A 236 8.12 -14.72 -11.99
CA LYS A 236 7.70 -14.49 -13.37
C LYS A 236 7.57 -15.78 -14.18
N ALA A 237 8.35 -16.81 -13.84
CA ALA A 237 8.30 -18.10 -14.53
C ALA A 237 7.10 -18.98 -14.13
N LEU A 238 6.37 -18.64 -13.06
CA LEU A 238 5.21 -19.40 -12.58
C LEU A 238 4.08 -19.39 -13.62
N GLU A 239 3.39 -20.52 -13.75
CA GLU A 239 2.27 -20.68 -14.68
C GLU A 239 1.14 -19.68 -14.42
N ASP A 240 0.73 -19.52 -13.17
CA ASP A 240 -0.31 -18.55 -12.77
C ASP A 240 0.04 -17.11 -13.17
N VAL A 241 1.32 -16.72 -13.06
CA VAL A 241 1.78 -15.39 -13.48
C VAL A 241 1.69 -15.24 -15.00
N ARG A 242 2.06 -16.27 -15.76
CA ARG A 242 1.92 -16.27 -17.23
C ARG A 242 0.46 -16.18 -17.67
N LEU A 243 -0.46 -16.86 -16.97
CA LEU A 243 -1.90 -16.75 -17.22
C LEU A 243 -2.42 -15.33 -16.95
N ILE A 244 -1.98 -14.70 -15.86
CA ILE A 244 -2.29 -13.30 -15.56
C ILE A 244 -1.74 -12.37 -16.65
N GLU A 245 -0.53 -12.59 -17.15
CA GLU A 245 0.03 -11.77 -18.23
C GLU A 245 -0.80 -11.87 -19.53
N GLN A 246 -1.39 -13.03 -19.81
CA GLN A 246 -2.27 -13.23 -20.98
C GLN A 246 -3.66 -12.58 -20.79
N ALA A 247 -4.19 -12.59 -19.57
CA ALA A 247 -5.52 -12.08 -19.25
C ALA A 247 -5.50 -11.19 -17.98
N HIS A 248 -4.81 -10.05 -18.06
CA HIS A 248 -4.52 -9.24 -16.88
C HIS A 248 -5.81 -8.73 -16.21
N PRO A 249 -6.04 -8.97 -14.90
CA PRO A 249 -7.27 -8.55 -14.22
C PRO A 249 -7.45 -7.03 -14.19
N LEU A 250 -6.34 -6.29 -14.38
CA LEU A 250 -6.29 -4.83 -14.49
C LEU A 250 -6.50 -4.29 -15.90
N THR A 251 -6.80 -5.11 -16.92
CA THR A 251 -6.87 -4.68 -18.33
C THR A 251 -7.73 -3.41 -18.52
N GLY A 252 -8.90 -3.37 -17.88
CA GLY A 252 -9.78 -2.19 -17.92
C GLY A 252 -9.14 -0.93 -17.31
N LEU A 253 -8.51 -1.07 -16.15
CA LEU A 253 -7.82 0.03 -15.47
C LEU A 253 -6.59 0.50 -16.26
N ARG A 254 -5.76 -0.44 -16.74
CA ARG A 254 -4.59 -0.15 -17.60
C ARG A 254 -5.00 0.65 -18.84
N CYS A 255 -6.09 0.25 -19.49
CA CYS A 255 -6.65 0.99 -20.63
C CYS A 255 -7.13 2.41 -20.24
N ALA A 256 -7.84 2.55 -19.11
CA ALA A 256 -8.31 3.84 -18.64
C ALA A 256 -7.17 4.81 -18.30
N ILE A 257 -6.13 4.32 -17.62
CA ILE A 257 -4.94 5.11 -17.26
C ILE A 257 -4.13 5.48 -18.51
N ARG A 258 -3.90 4.54 -19.43
CA ARG A 258 -3.17 4.80 -20.69
C ARG A 258 -3.78 5.92 -21.50
N LYS A 259 -5.11 5.92 -21.70
CA LYS A 259 -5.81 7.00 -22.41
C LYS A 259 -5.62 8.39 -21.81
N ARG A 260 -5.23 8.49 -20.53
CA ARG A 260 -4.97 9.75 -19.82
C ARG A 260 -3.49 10.13 -19.78
N LEU A 261 -2.61 9.20 -20.17
CA LEU A 261 -1.18 9.41 -20.31
C LEU A 261 -0.79 9.73 -21.76
N GLU A 262 -1.71 9.61 -22.73
CA GLU A 262 -1.45 9.92 -24.14
C GLU A 262 -1.09 11.42 -24.33
N PRO A 263 0.03 11.73 -25.03
CA PRO A 263 0.45 13.11 -25.30
C PRO A 263 -0.63 13.90 -26.04
N GLY A 264 -0.95 15.11 -25.55
CA GLY A 264 -1.96 15.99 -26.16
C GLY A 264 -3.34 15.93 -25.49
N VAL A 265 -3.58 14.97 -24.59
CA VAL A 265 -4.69 15.07 -23.64
C VAL A 265 -4.25 16.06 -22.55
N THR A 266 -4.65 17.32 -22.69
CA THR A 266 -4.55 18.32 -21.61
C THR A 266 -5.48 17.90 -20.47
N VAL A 267 -4.99 16.99 -19.62
CA VAL A 267 -5.52 16.91 -18.26
C VAL A 267 -5.04 18.19 -17.60
N SER A 268 -5.95 19.16 -17.50
CA SER A 268 -5.72 20.39 -16.75
C SER A 268 -5.08 19.97 -15.42
N PRO A 269 -3.88 20.48 -15.09
CA PRO A 269 -3.25 20.14 -13.84
C PRO A 269 -4.20 20.71 -12.79
N ALA A 270 -5.03 19.85 -12.20
CA ALA A 270 -5.59 20.11 -10.90
C ALA A 270 -4.44 19.95 -9.89
N THR A 271 -3.42 20.79 -10.03
CA THR A 271 -2.68 21.37 -8.92
C THR A 271 -3.64 22.29 -8.16
N SER A 272 -4.75 21.75 -7.67
CA SER A 272 -5.32 22.34 -6.47
C SER A 272 -4.45 21.79 -5.35
N THR A 273 -3.73 22.67 -4.68
CA THR A 273 -3.37 22.43 -3.28
C THR A 273 -4.57 21.76 -2.60
N PRO A 274 -4.38 20.64 -1.88
CA PRO A 274 -5.50 19.95 -1.26
C PRO A 274 -6.20 20.95 -0.34
N LEU A 275 -7.44 21.29 -0.70
CA LEU A 275 -8.24 22.21 0.09
C LEU A 275 -8.55 21.50 1.42
N PRO A 276 -8.67 22.24 2.54
CA PRO A 276 -9.13 21.65 3.79
C PRO A 276 -10.39 20.83 3.57
N VAL A 277 -10.41 19.58 4.06
CA VAL A 277 -11.54 18.67 3.85
C VAL A 277 -12.58 18.88 4.94
N GLN A 278 -13.85 19.04 4.57
CA GLN A 278 -14.97 19.13 5.50
C GLN A 278 -15.94 17.96 5.29
N LEU A 279 -16.11 17.13 6.31
CA LEU A 279 -17.04 16.01 6.31
C LEU A 279 -18.39 16.42 6.94
N HIS A 280 -19.43 16.47 6.12
CA HIS A 280 -20.82 16.63 6.53
C HIS A 280 -21.41 15.25 6.84
N ILE A 281 -21.81 15.02 8.08
CA ILE A 281 -22.51 13.80 8.49
C ILE A 281 -24.00 14.12 8.59
N ALA A 282 -24.77 13.60 7.65
CA ALA A 282 -26.21 13.82 7.58
C ALA A 282 -26.97 12.50 7.79
N HIS A 283 -28.04 12.59 8.56
CA HIS A 283 -29.03 11.54 8.74
C HIS A 283 -30.13 11.79 7.71
N SER A 284 -30.56 10.74 7.02
CA SER A 284 -31.43 10.86 5.83
C SER A 284 -32.85 11.24 6.20
N TRP A 285 -33.09 12.53 6.29
CA TRP A 285 -34.42 13.12 6.53
C TRP A 285 -34.88 14.00 5.36
N GLY A 286 -34.15 13.97 4.23
CA GLY A 286 -34.51 14.69 3.01
C GLY A 286 -34.75 16.19 3.23
N GLY A 287 -35.47 16.82 2.32
CA GLY A 287 -35.96 18.19 2.49
C GLY A 287 -34.86 19.27 2.55
N GLY A 288 -35.10 20.29 3.38
CA GLY A 288 -34.28 21.51 3.43
C GLY A 288 -32.83 21.31 3.83
N LEU A 289 -32.50 20.26 4.60
CA LEU A 289 -31.12 19.96 4.98
C LEU A 289 -30.30 19.44 3.78
N ASP A 290 -30.87 18.56 2.95
CA ASP A 290 -30.17 18.06 1.75
C ASP A 290 -29.94 19.19 0.75
N TYR A 291 -30.94 20.06 0.58
CA TYR A 291 -30.80 21.27 -0.22
C TYR A 291 -29.74 22.22 0.33
N TRP A 292 -29.73 22.47 1.64
CA TRP A 292 -28.73 23.33 2.28
C TRP A 292 -27.32 22.78 2.13
N VAL A 293 -27.10 21.48 2.42
CA VAL A 293 -25.79 20.84 2.26
C VAL A 293 -25.34 20.92 0.80
N GLN A 294 -26.25 20.70 -0.14
CA GLN A 294 -25.96 20.84 -1.57
C GLN A 294 -25.56 22.28 -1.94
N GLN A 295 -26.31 23.29 -1.50
CA GLN A 295 -26.01 24.70 -1.74
C GLN A 295 -24.68 25.11 -1.09
N TYR A 296 -24.43 24.66 0.14
CA TYR A 296 -23.18 24.90 0.85
C TYR A 296 -21.99 24.33 0.06
N CYS A 297 -22.06 23.05 -0.33
CA CYS A 297 -20.99 22.41 -1.11
C CYS A 297 -20.79 23.08 -2.48
N GLN A 298 -21.86 23.59 -3.11
CA GLN A 298 -21.77 24.29 -4.40
C GLN A 298 -21.09 25.65 -4.27
N ASN A 299 -21.24 26.33 -3.13
CA ASN A 299 -20.72 27.69 -2.92
C ASN A 299 -19.38 27.73 -2.17
N ASP A 300 -19.05 26.74 -1.35
CA ASP A 300 -17.76 26.67 -0.67
C ASP A 300 -16.67 26.17 -1.64
N LYS A 301 -15.88 27.12 -2.17
CA LYS A 301 -14.73 26.84 -3.03
C LYS A 301 -13.40 26.78 -2.27
N VAL A 302 -13.44 26.92 -0.95
CA VAL A 302 -12.24 26.95 -0.10
C VAL A 302 -11.97 25.57 0.51
N ARG A 303 -12.92 24.63 0.42
CA ARG A 303 -12.83 23.28 1.00
C ARG A 303 -13.27 22.20 0.03
N ASP A 304 -12.67 21.01 0.16
CA ASP A 304 -13.23 19.80 -0.43
C ASP A 304 -14.32 19.25 0.51
N ASN A 305 -15.58 19.32 0.08
CA ASN A 305 -16.72 18.92 0.90
C ASN A 305 -17.07 17.44 0.66
N LEU A 306 -17.05 16.64 1.73
CA LEU A 306 -17.49 15.24 1.74
C LEU A 306 -18.85 15.15 2.42
N VAL A 307 -19.80 14.46 1.82
CA VAL A 307 -21.12 14.23 2.43
C VAL A 307 -21.28 12.74 2.70
N LEU A 308 -21.32 12.37 3.99
CA LEU A 308 -21.65 11.03 4.44
C LEU A 308 -23.12 10.99 4.84
N ARG A 309 -23.91 10.23 4.08
CA ARG A 309 -25.34 10.04 4.33
C ARG A 309 -25.69 8.59 4.59
N SER A 310 -26.67 8.38 5.46
CA SER A 310 -27.33 7.07 5.58
C SER A 310 -28.15 6.76 4.33
N ILE A 311 -28.23 5.51 3.90
CA ILE A 311 -29.16 5.04 2.86
C ILE A 311 -29.99 3.92 3.47
N GLY A 312 -31.31 4.03 3.39
CA GLY A 312 -32.25 3.01 3.84
C GLY A 312 -33.61 3.20 3.16
N THR A 313 -34.32 2.11 2.92
CA THR A 313 -35.74 2.12 2.53
C THR A 313 -36.59 2.35 3.78
N TRP A 314 -37.69 3.10 3.66
CA TRP A 314 -38.54 3.56 4.77
C TRP A 314 -39.03 2.47 5.76
N ALA A 315 -38.92 1.20 5.40
CA ALA A 315 -39.34 0.07 6.24
C ALA A 315 -38.22 -0.60 7.05
N LEU A 316 -36.95 -0.25 6.84
CA LEU A 316 -35.81 -0.84 7.55
C LEU A 316 -34.85 0.26 8.00
N SER A 317 -34.49 0.24 9.28
CA SER A 317 -33.40 1.04 9.85
C SER A 317 -32.18 1.06 8.92
N ALA A 318 -31.62 2.26 8.71
CA ALA A 318 -30.41 2.57 7.92
C ALA A 318 -29.55 1.35 7.52
N SER A 319 -29.64 0.92 6.25
CA SER A 319 -28.97 -0.30 5.77
C SER A 319 -27.57 -0.07 5.20
N ALA A 320 -27.19 1.18 4.85
CA ALA A 320 -25.88 1.50 4.29
C ALA A 320 -25.47 2.97 4.53
N LEU A 321 -24.21 3.29 4.29
CA LEU A 321 -23.68 4.67 4.24
C LEU A 321 -23.16 4.96 2.83
N ARG A 322 -23.42 6.17 2.32
CA ARG A 322 -22.83 6.69 1.08
C ARG A 322 -22.00 7.93 1.38
N CYS A 323 -20.73 7.91 0.99
CA CYS A 323 -19.91 9.10 0.94
C CYS A 323 -19.87 9.63 -0.50
N THR A 324 -20.11 10.93 -0.70
CA THR A 324 -19.95 11.59 -2.00
C THR A 324 -19.05 12.81 -1.84
N VAL A 325 -18.05 12.95 -2.73
CA VAL A 325 -17.25 14.16 -2.87
C VAL A 325 -18.08 15.18 -3.66
N ARG A 326 -18.20 16.41 -3.16
CA ARG A 326 -18.83 17.53 -3.88
C ARG A 326 -17.90 18.75 -3.87
N ARG A 327 -17.69 19.32 -5.06
CA ARG A 327 -16.90 20.54 -5.33
C ARG A 327 -17.80 21.63 -5.90
#